data_AF-A0A3Q2CAW5-F1
#
_entry.id   AF-A0A3Q2CAW5-F1
#
_cell.length_a   1.000
_cell.length_b   1.000
_cell.length_c   1.000
_cell.angle_alpha   90.00
_cell.angle_beta   90.00
_cell.angle_gamma   90.00
#
_symmetry.space_group_name_H-M   'P 1'
#
loop_
_entity.id
_entity.type
_entity.pdbx_description
1 polymer ?
#
loop_
_entity_poly.entity_id
_entity_poly.type
_entity_poly.pdbx_seq_one_letter_code
_entity_poly.pdbx_strand_id
1 'polypeptide(L)'
;MGVKIRPRYRELANVVKSEFPEAEVSGFVGRRGSFEIEINDQLVFSKLETGGFPYEDDILGTIQKAREGKPLEKITKSRAPCVIM
;
A
#
# COMPACT_ATOMS: atom_id res chain seq x y z
N MET A 1 -0.78 -14.44 20.92
CA MET A 1 -0.27 -14.68 19.54
C MET A 1 0.04 -13.31 18.94
N GLY A 2 1.30 -12.86 19.01
CA GLY A 2 1.66 -11.49 18.61
C GLY A 2 1.40 -11.26 17.13
N VAL A 3 0.56 -10.29 16.81
CA VAL A 3 0.31 -9.83 15.43
C VAL A 3 1.64 -9.27 14.91
N LYS A 4 2.38 -10.06 14.12
CA LYS A 4 3.60 -9.59 13.44
C LYS A 4 3.20 -8.62 12.33
N ILE A 5 2.94 -7.38 12.71
CA ILE A 5 2.86 -6.26 11.78
C ILE A 5 4.22 -6.17 11.09
N ARG A 6 4.24 -6.30 9.76
CA ARG A 6 5.48 -6.38 9.00
C ARG A 6 6.22 -5.03 9.06
N PRO A 7 7.57 -5.02 9.14
CA PRO A 7 8.34 -3.78 9.21
C PRO A 7 8.01 -2.81 8.06
N ARG A 8 7.79 -3.32 6.84
CA ARG A 8 7.34 -2.50 5.69
C ARG A 8 6.07 -1.69 5.94
N TYR A 9 5.08 -2.26 6.65
CA TYR A 9 3.86 -1.51 6.95
C TYR A 9 4.19 -0.32 7.86
N ARG A 10 5.02 -0.54 8.88
CA ARG A 10 5.37 0.50 9.85
C ARG A 10 6.16 1.64 9.21
N GLU A 11 7.11 1.31 8.33
CA GLU A 11 7.87 2.31 7.58
C GLU A 11 6.93 3.14 6.70
N LEU A 12 6.09 2.48 5.89
CA LEU A 12 5.12 3.17 5.03
C LEU A 12 4.15 4.04 5.85
N ALA A 13 3.63 3.51 6.96
CA ALA A 13 2.73 4.26 7.84
C ALA A 13 3.39 5.50 8.44
N ASN A 14 4.67 5.42 8.81
CA ASN A 14 5.42 6.57 9.30
C ASN A 14 5.63 7.63 8.21
N VAL A 15 6.01 7.22 7.00
CA VAL A 15 6.18 8.14 5.87
C VAL A 15 4.85 8.83 5.54
N VAL A 16 3.77 8.06 5.44
CA VAL A 16 2.43 8.59 5.17
C VAL A 16 1.99 9.56 6.26
N LYS A 17 2.18 9.24 7.55
CA LYS A 17 1.84 10.17 8.64
C LYS A 17 2.72 11.41 8.66
N SER A 18 3.97 11.32 8.18
CA SER A 18 4.88 12.46 8.08
C SER A 18 4.44 13.42 6.96
N GLU A 19 4.09 12.88 5.80
CA GLU A 19 3.64 13.67 4.64
C GLU A 19 2.18 14.15 4.79
N PHE A 20 1.34 13.31 5.40
CA PHE A 20 -0.09 13.50 5.59
C PHE A 20 -0.46 13.24 7.06
N PRO A 21 -0.22 14.20 7.97
CA PRO A 21 -0.55 14.04 9.39
C PRO A 21 -2.05 13.89 9.66
N GLU A 22 -2.88 14.36 8.72
CA GLU A 22 -4.34 14.22 8.76
C GLU A 22 -4.81 12.81 8.30
N ALA A 23 -3.94 12.02 7.66
CA ALA A 23 -4.29 10.71 7.14
C ALA A 23 -4.30 9.65 8.25
N GLU A 24 -5.41 8.91 8.35
CA GLU A 24 -5.51 7.77 9.26
C GLU A 24 -4.95 6.50 8.59
N VAL A 25 -3.82 6.02 9.11
CA VAL A 25 -3.20 4.79 8.63
C VAL A 25 -3.53 3.63 9.57
N SER A 26 -4.38 2.74 9.10
CA SER A 26 -4.77 1.50 9.78
C SER A 26 -4.17 0.28 9.08
N GLY A 27 -3.89 -0.78 9.84
CA GLY A 27 -3.24 -1.98 9.31
C GLY A 27 -3.73 -3.22 10.00
N PHE A 28 -4.32 -4.14 9.24
CA PHE A 28 -4.77 -5.43 9.74
C PHE A 28 -3.95 -6.56 9.13
N VAL A 29 -3.86 -7.68 9.84
CA VAL A 29 -3.21 -8.88 9.31
C VAL A 29 -4.24 -9.68 8.53
N GLY A 30 -4.17 -9.56 7.21
CA GLY A 30 -4.96 -10.36 6.27
C GLY A 30 -4.39 -11.76 6.04
N ARG A 31 -4.67 -12.32 4.85
CA ARG A 31 -4.17 -13.64 4.44
C ARG A 31 -2.64 -13.68 4.45
N ARG A 32 -2.10 -14.85 4.81
CA ARG A 32 -0.65 -15.09 4.73
C ARG A 32 -0.15 -14.85 3.30
N GLY A 33 0.73 -13.86 3.14
CA GLY A 33 1.39 -13.57 1.86
C GLY A 33 0.73 -12.45 1.06
N SER A 34 -0.49 -12.02 1.42
CA SER A 34 -1.12 -10.85 0.82
C SER A 34 -0.51 -9.56 1.38
N PHE A 35 -0.57 -8.52 0.56
CA PHE A 35 -0.25 -7.16 0.94
C PHE A 35 -1.16 -6.26 0.12
N GLU A 36 -2.17 -5.73 0.78
CA GLU A 36 -3.28 -5.01 0.18
C GLU A 36 -3.29 -3.62 0.80
N ILE A 37 -3.56 -2.62 -0.03
CA ILE A 37 -3.60 -1.23 0.39
C ILE A 37 -4.93 -0.66 -0.06
N GLU A 38 -5.63 -0.11 0.91
CA GLU A 38 -6.93 0.51 0.75
C GLU A 38 -6.81 1.97 1.15
N ILE A 39 -7.35 2.87 0.33
CA ILE A 39 -7.36 4.31 0.57
C ILE A 39 -8.80 4.77 0.35
N ASN A 40 -9.41 5.44 1.34
CA ASN A 40 -10.82 5.83 1.32
C ASN A 40 -11.76 4.66 0.95
N ASP A 41 -11.61 3.50 1.62
CA ASP A 41 -12.38 2.28 1.37
C ASP A 41 -12.26 1.69 -0.05
N GLN A 42 -11.30 2.16 -0.85
CA GLN A 42 -11.03 1.64 -2.19
C GLN A 42 -9.71 0.88 -2.22
N LEU A 43 -9.75 -0.38 -2.64
CA LEU A 43 -8.55 -1.19 -2.89
C LEU A 43 -7.75 -0.62 -4.05
N VAL A 44 -6.67 0.09 -3.72
CA VAL A 44 -5.77 0.72 -4.70
C VAL A 44 -4.63 -0.20 -5.13
N PHE A 45 -4.25 -1.17 -4.28
CA PHE A 45 -3.18 -2.11 -4.63
C PHE A 45 -3.41 -3.47 -3.98
N SER A 46 -3.16 -4.53 -4.75
CA SER A 46 -3.05 -5.88 -4.23
C SER A 46 -1.78 -6.54 -4.74
N LYS A 47 -0.93 -6.97 -3.81
CA LYS A 47 0.23 -7.80 -4.10
C LYS A 47 -0.15 -9.14 -4.74
N LEU A 48 -1.32 -9.67 -4.43
CA LEU A 48 -1.76 -10.92 -5.03
C LEU A 48 -2.11 -10.73 -6.51
N GLU A 49 -2.71 -9.60 -6.86
CA GLU A 49 -3.01 -9.25 -8.26
C GLU A 49 -1.71 -8.93 -9.02
N THR A 50 -0.82 -8.15 -8.42
CA THR A 50 0.37 -7.64 -9.12
C THR A 50 1.61 -8.53 -9.00
N GLY A 51 1.60 -9.55 -8.13
CA GLY A 51 2.75 -10.45 -7.90
C GLY A 51 3.95 -9.83 -7.16
N GLY A 52 3.86 -8.56 -6.75
CA GLY A 52 5.01 -7.80 -6.20
C GLY A 52 4.63 -6.85 -5.07
N PHE A 53 5.63 -6.18 -4.50
CA PHE A 53 5.38 -5.05 -3.60
C PHE A 53 5.25 -3.76 -4.43
N PRO A 54 4.41 -2.80 -3.99
CA PRO A 54 4.32 -1.50 -4.64
C PRO A 54 5.55 -0.66 -4.31
N TYR A 55 5.77 0.40 -5.10
CA TYR A 55 6.76 1.43 -4.78
C TYR A 55 6.16 2.46 -3.82
N GLU A 56 6.98 3.01 -2.94
CA GLU A 56 6.56 4.02 -1.96
C GLU A 56 6.02 5.28 -2.66
N ASP A 57 6.68 5.74 -3.73
CA ASP A 57 6.21 6.84 -4.58
C ASP A 57 4.81 6.62 -5.15
N ASP A 58 4.49 5.41 -5.64
CA ASP A 58 3.16 5.10 -6.16
C ASP A 58 2.10 5.22 -5.03
N ILE A 59 2.43 4.82 -3.81
CA ILE A 59 1.52 4.96 -2.66
C ILE A 59 1.31 6.43 -2.30
N LEU A 60 2.40 7.19 -2.16
CA LEU A 60 2.33 8.61 -1.80
C LEU A 60 1.56 9.41 -2.85
N GLY A 61 1.84 9.19 -4.14
CA GLY A 61 1.10 9.82 -5.23
C GLY A 61 -0.38 9.46 -5.23
N THR A 62 -0.73 8.22 -4.86
CA THR A 62 -2.14 7.80 -4.75
C THR A 62 -2.84 8.45 -3.56
N ILE A 63 -2.18 8.53 -2.41
CA ILE A 63 -2.70 9.23 -1.22
C ILE A 63 -2.89 10.72 -1.52
N GLN A 64 -1.94 11.34 -2.23
CA GLN A 64 -2.05 12.74 -2.64
C GLN A 64 -3.25 12.97 -3.56
N LYS A 65 -3.46 12.11 -4.57
CA LYS A 65 -4.65 12.15 -5.42
C LYS A 65 -5.93 11.98 -4.60
N ALA A 66 -5.93 11.05 -3.64
CA ALA A 66 -7.06 10.80 -2.75
C ALA A 66 -7.42 12.05 -1.94
N ARG A 67 -6.40 12.75 -1.41
CA ARG A 67 -6.55 14.01 -0.68
C ARG A 67 -7.12 15.12 -1.57
N GLU A 68 -6.71 15.20 -2.83
CA GLU A 68 -7.26 16.16 -3.80
C GLU A 68 -8.70 15.81 -4.24
N GLY A 69 -9.26 14.67 -3.83
CA GLY A 69 -10.56 14.18 -4.30
C GLY A 69 -10.54 13.67 -5.74
N LYS A 70 -9.36 13.35 -6.28
CA LYS A 70 -9.21 12.74 -7.60
C LYS A 70 -9.56 11.26 -7.55
N PRO A 71 -10.01 10.67 -8.68
CA PRO A 71 -10.29 9.24 -8.75
C PRO A 71 -9.03 8.44 -8.40
N LEU A 72 -9.17 7.50 -7.47
CA LEU A 72 -8.11 6.59 -7.09
C LEU A 72 -7.95 5.54 -8.19
N GLU A 73 -6.79 5.55 -8.84
CA GLU A 73 -6.45 4.56 -9.85
C GLU A 73 -5.77 3.36 -9.17
N LYS A 74 -6.12 2.15 -9.59
CA LYS A 74 -5.42 0.94 -9.13
C LYS A 74 -3.96 0.98 -9.58
N ILE A 75 -3.05 0.82 -8.64
CA ILE A 75 -1.63 0.66 -8.91
C ILE A 75 -1.42 -0.74 -9.49
N THR A 76 -1.16 -0.79 -10.80
CA THR A 76 -0.83 -2.02 -11.52
C THR A 76 0.67 -2.25 -11.63
N LYS A 77 1.48 -1.23 -11.34
CA LYS A 77 2.94 -1.33 -11.28
C LYS A 77 3.37 -2.08 -10.03
N SER A 78 4.10 -3.16 -10.22
CA SER A 78 4.77 -3.88 -9.15
C SER A 78 6.15 -4.31 -9.60
N ARG A 79 7.02 -4.60 -8.63
CA ARG A 79 8.25 -5.34 -8.91
C ARG A 79 7.87 -6.78 -9.27
N ALA A 80 7.83 -7.08 -10.56
CA ALA A 80 7.62 -8.44 -11.03
C ALA A 80 8.69 -9.37 -10.42
N PRO A 81 8.35 -10.60 -10.02
CA PRO A 81 9.36 -11.61 -9.76
C PRO A 81 10.07 -11.88 -11.09
N CYS A 82 11.35 -11.50 -11.18
CA CYS A 82 12.18 -11.91 -12.31
C CYS A 82 12.19 -13.44 -12.36
N VAL A 83 11.42 -14.01 -13.27
CA VAL A 83 11.60 -15.40 -13.70
C VAL A 83 12.74 -15.38 -14.71
N ILE A 84 13.88 -15.93 -14.32
CA ILE A 84 14.84 -16.45 -15.28
C ILE A 84 14.22 -17.77 -15.76
N MET A 85 13.82 -17.82 -17.03
CA MET A 85 13.42 -19.06 -17.71
C MET A 85 14.66 -19.77 -18.23
#